data_AF-B6W874-F1
#
_entry.id   AF-B6W874-F1
#
_cell.length_a   1.000
_cell.length_b   1.000
_cell.length_c   1.000
_cell.angle_alpha   90.00
_cell.angle_beta   90.00
_cell.angle_gamma   90.00
#
_symmetry.space_group_name_H-M   'P 1'
#
loop_
_entity.id
_entity.type
_entity.pdbx_description
1 polymer ?
#
loop_
_entity_poly.entity_id
_entity_poly.type
_entity_poly.pdbx_seq_one_letter_code
_entity_poly.pdbx_strand_id
1 'polypeptide(L)'
;MARIEKSEHIFFPHQEEFWRLRCKMDANNKTYNKIDAYPIKLEKEINKKENKEKYTLENDDINLKINFVNEDYISFDYNLISEKLPITKYAVVKTDDLKSNSFMSINEFTGDKKSNEIFKKVIYDKISSNLSLSKDGNISYDYTNFGLVRNFGLWQMQSSYQLEKNDSLEQKTFPIELAFDKNLLNQNNKDITVDQIKNINGQARDYFELANGQYVAVQSPDEILFYSIKNGLIDPNPKFSIKLANSTQIIMFEQGLGSYAEKWEKTFNDNNIIIH
;
A
#
# COMPACT_ATOMS: atom_id res chain seq x y z
N MET A 1 10.00 -8.40 27.48
CA MET A 1 10.64 -7.28 26.75
C MET A 1 10.43 -7.55 25.27
N ALA A 2 9.96 -6.58 24.48
CA ALA A 2 9.75 -6.78 23.04
C ALA A 2 11.10 -6.73 22.31
N ARG A 3 11.34 -7.65 21.37
CA ARG A 3 12.48 -7.63 20.45
C ARG A 3 12.03 -6.91 19.18
N ILE A 4 12.86 -5.98 18.70
CA ILE A 4 12.60 -5.23 17.46
C ILE A 4 13.75 -5.49 16.51
N GLU A 5 13.42 -5.94 15.30
CA GLU A 5 14.39 -6.19 14.24
C GLU A 5 13.96 -5.43 12.99
N LYS A 6 14.93 -4.85 12.28
CA LYS A 6 14.69 -4.05 11.09
C LYS A 6 15.55 -4.59 9.94
N SER A 7 15.02 -4.53 8.73
CA SER A 7 15.73 -4.84 7.49
C SER A 7 15.49 -3.75 6.45
N GLU A 8 16.38 -3.64 5.47
CA GLU A 8 16.28 -2.62 4.41
C GLU A 8 15.09 -2.83 3.49
N HIS A 9 14.77 -4.09 3.19
CA HIS A 9 13.72 -4.47 2.26
C HIS A 9 12.52 -5.08 2.99
N ILE A 10 11.36 -5.06 2.31
CA ILE A 10 10.14 -5.64 2.84
C ILE A 10 10.28 -7.17 2.81
N PHE A 11 10.12 -7.79 3.98
CA PHE A 11 10.03 -9.23 4.15
C PHE A 11 8.63 -9.56 4.66
N PHE A 12 7.91 -10.45 3.98
CA PHE A 12 6.51 -10.69 4.27
C PHE A 12 6.11 -12.16 4.00
N PRO A 13 5.08 -12.66 4.69
CA PRO A 13 4.54 -13.98 4.43
C PRO A 13 3.71 -13.97 3.15
N HIS A 14 3.76 -15.06 2.40
CA HIS A 14 2.93 -15.28 1.23
C HIS A 14 2.63 -16.77 1.15
N GLN A 15 1.37 -17.15 1.39
CA GLN A 15 0.98 -18.56 1.55
C GLN A 15 1.86 -19.27 2.62
N GLU A 16 2.53 -20.37 2.26
CA GLU A 16 3.33 -21.19 3.21
C GLU A 16 4.82 -20.78 3.28
N GLU A 17 5.24 -19.80 2.47
CA GLU A 17 6.61 -19.32 2.38
C GLU A 17 6.76 -17.82 2.65
N PHE A 18 7.99 -17.32 2.55
CA PHE A 18 8.32 -15.92 2.78
C PHE A 18 8.87 -15.29 1.51
N TRP A 19 8.52 -14.03 1.32
CA TRP A 19 8.84 -13.27 0.13
C TRP A 19 9.60 -12.00 0.50
N ARG A 20 10.29 -11.47 -0.50
CA ARG A 20 10.99 -10.19 -0.43
C ARG A 20 10.45 -9.25 -1.49
N LEU A 21 10.15 -8.02 -1.09
CA LEU A 21 9.83 -6.93 -2.01
C LEU A 21 10.91 -5.84 -1.91
N ARG A 22 11.44 -5.43 -3.07
CA ARG A 22 12.40 -4.35 -3.24
C ARG A 22 11.86 -3.30 -4.18
N CYS A 23 11.97 -2.04 -3.78
CA CYS A 23 11.81 -0.91 -4.68
C CYS A 23 13.22 -0.38 -4.98
N LYS A 24 13.64 -0.42 -6.24
CA LYS A 24 14.98 -0.01 -6.67
C LYS A 24 14.95 1.36 -7.32
N MET A 25 15.89 2.19 -6.92
CA MET A 25 16.13 3.49 -7.53
C MET A 25 17.09 3.32 -8.71
N ASP A 26 16.75 3.89 -9.85
CA ASP A 26 17.68 4.06 -10.95
C ASP A 26 18.70 5.16 -10.61
N ALA A 27 19.97 4.82 -10.74
CA ALA A 27 21.08 5.68 -10.32
C ALA A 27 21.25 6.93 -11.21
N ASN A 28 20.77 6.89 -12.46
CA ASN A 28 20.95 7.96 -13.43
C ASN A 28 19.93 9.09 -13.23
N ASN A 29 18.66 8.74 -13.06
CA ASN A 29 17.55 9.71 -12.96
C ASN A 29 17.05 9.90 -11.51
N LYS A 30 17.54 9.11 -10.55
CA LYS A 30 17.11 9.09 -9.13
C LYS A 30 15.61 8.83 -8.98
N THR A 31 15.00 8.08 -9.89
CA THR A 31 13.61 7.67 -9.79
C THR A 31 13.51 6.22 -9.35
N TYR A 32 12.43 5.90 -8.66
CA TYR A 32 12.07 4.52 -8.39
C TYR A 32 11.25 4.02 -9.57
N ASN A 33 11.82 3.14 -10.39
CA ASN A 33 11.21 2.64 -11.62
C ASN A 33 11.06 1.11 -11.63
N LYS A 34 11.49 0.45 -10.55
CA LYS A 34 11.60 -1.02 -10.50
C LYS A 34 11.13 -1.60 -9.18
N ILE A 35 10.27 -2.62 -9.28
CA ILE A 35 9.80 -3.44 -8.17
C ILE A 35 10.24 -4.88 -8.44
N ASP A 36 10.93 -5.49 -7.47
CA ASP A 36 11.13 -6.94 -7.46
C ASP A 36 10.30 -7.52 -6.30
N ALA A 37 9.49 -8.55 -6.55
CA ALA A 37 8.75 -9.30 -5.52
C ALA A 37 8.88 -10.79 -5.78
N TYR A 38 9.54 -11.54 -4.89
CA TYR A 38 9.86 -12.96 -5.13
C TYR A 38 10.01 -13.78 -3.84
N PRO A 39 9.85 -15.12 -3.91
CA PRO A 39 10.18 -16.04 -2.84
C PRO A 39 11.66 -15.92 -2.43
N ILE A 40 11.95 -15.81 -1.12
CA ILE A 40 13.34 -15.60 -0.62
C ILE A 40 14.35 -16.66 -1.09
N LYS A 41 13.89 -17.88 -1.37
CA LYS A 41 14.72 -18.98 -1.91
C LYS A 41 15.36 -18.64 -3.27
N LEU A 42 14.78 -17.69 -4.01
CA LEU A 42 15.26 -17.23 -5.31
C LEU A 42 16.20 -16.02 -5.22
N GLU A 43 16.60 -15.57 -4.02
CA GLU A 43 17.46 -14.40 -3.81
C GLU A 43 18.71 -14.39 -4.71
N LYS A 44 19.38 -15.53 -4.84
CA LYS A 44 20.59 -15.68 -5.67
C LYS A 44 20.31 -15.88 -7.16
N GLU A 45 19.05 -16.12 -7.51
CA GLU A 45 18.60 -16.52 -8.84
C GLU A 45 17.66 -15.51 -9.50
N ILE A 46 17.32 -14.41 -8.83
CA ILE A 46 16.37 -13.41 -9.34
C ILE A 46 16.79 -12.80 -10.68
N ASN A 47 18.09 -12.74 -10.96
CA ASN A 47 18.63 -12.21 -12.21
C ASN A 47 18.55 -13.20 -13.39
N LYS A 48 18.15 -14.47 -13.17
CA LYS A 48 17.88 -15.40 -14.26
C LYS A 48 16.69 -14.88 -15.08
N LYS A 49 16.75 -15.00 -16.41
CA LYS A 49 15.75 -14.45 -17.34
C LYS A 49 14.31 -14.80 -16.95
N GLU A 50 14.03 -16.07 -16.68
CA GLU A 50 12.69 -16.56 -16.30
C GLU A 50 12.17 -15.94 -14.99
N ASN A 51 13.04 -15.79 -13.99
CA ASN A 51 12.70 -15.17 -12.72
C ASN A 51 12.48 -13.65 -12.88
N LYS A 52 13.36 -12.97 -13.64
CA LYS A 52 13.20 -11.53 -13.92
C LYS A 52 11.88 -11.27 -14.65
N GLU A 53 11.54 -12.09 -15.65
CA GLU A 53 10.29 -11.94 -16.40
C GLU A 53 9.04 -12.12 -15.52
N LYS A 54 9.10 -12.91 -14.45
CA LYS A 54 7.94 -13.16 -13.58
C LYS A 54 7.87 -12.21 -12.37
N TYR A 55 9.01 -11.87 -11.78
CA TYR A 55 9.11 -11.26 -10.45
C TYR A 55 9.65 -9.83 -10.47
N THR A 56 9.82 -9.23 -11.64
CA THR A 56 10.28 -7.85 -11.78
C THR A 56 9.32 -7.05 -12.64
N LEU A 57 8.83 -5.94 -12.08
CA LEU A 57 8.23 -4.84 -12.82
C LEU A 57 9.29 -3.74 -13.01
N GLU A 58 9.48 -3.28 -14.24
CA GLU A 58 10.49 -2.28 -14.61
C GLU A 58 9.89 -1.37 -15.69
N ASN A 59 9.78 -0.07 -15.38
CA ASN A 59 9.24 0.93 -16.28
C ASN A 59 10.00 2.26 -16.12
N ASP A 60 10.89 2.54 -17.06
CA ASP A 60 11.80 3.70 -17.00
C ASP A 60 11.10 5.04 -17.19
N ASP A 61 9.82 5.05 -17.55
CA ASP A 61 9.03 6.28 -17.73
C ASP A 61 8.35 6.74 -16.44
N ILE A 62 8.43 5.96 -15.35
CA ILE A 62 7.72 6.25 -14.10
C ILE A 62 8.66 6.45 -12.90
N ASN A 63 8.20 7.28 -11.97
CA ASN A 63 8.72 7.34 -10.61
C ASN A 63 7.63 6.90 -9.63
N LEU A 64 7.83 5.76 -8.97
CA LEU A 64 6.83 5.07 -8.18
C LEU A 64 7.08 5.14 -6.67
N LYS A 65 6.00 5.05 -5.90
CA LYS A 65 6.01 4.92 -4.45
C LYS A 65 5.00 3.85 -4.03
N ILE A 66 5.47 2.83 -3.32
CA ILE A 66 4.62 1.77 -2.77
C ILE A 66 3.68 2.35 -1.72
N ASN A 67 2.40 2.01 -1.82
CA ASN A 67 1.35 2.42 -0.89
C ASN A 67 0.73 1.25 -0.13
N PHE A 68 0.73 0.05 -0.72
CA PHE A 68 0.16 -1.15 -0.12
C PHE A 68 0.86 -2.40 -0.63
N VAL A 69 1.02 -3.39 0.26
CA VAL A 69 1.53 -4.73 -0.05
C VAL A 69 0.76 -5.75 0.78
N ASN A 70 0.29 -6.82 0.14
CA ASN A 70 -0.11 -8.06 0.81
C ASN A 70 0.30 -9.27 -0.05
N GLU A 71 -0.19 -10.46 0.32
CA GLU A 71 0.11 -11.69 -0.42
C GLU A 71 -0.38 -11.65 -1.87
N ASP A 72 -1.50 -10.99 -2.16
CA ASP A 72 -2.11 -11.01 -3.50
C ASP A 72 -1.67 -9.85 -4.38
N TYR A 73 -1.49 -8.66 -3.80
CA TYR A 73 -1.37 -7.41 -4.53
C TYR A 73 -0.31 -6.45 -3.98
N ILE A 74 0.29 -5.72 -4.92
CA ILE A 74 1.11 -4.54 -4.65
C ILE A 74 0.42 -3.35 -5.29
N SER A 75 0.24 -2.28 -4.51
CA SER A 75 -0.31 -1.02 -4.99
C SER A 75 0.67 0.12 -4.77
N PHE A 76 0.77 0.99 -5.75
CA PHE A 76 1.69 2.12 -5.75
C PHE A 76 1.08 3.33 -6.47
N ASP A 77 1.54 4.51 -6.08
CA ASP A 77 1.37 5.71 -6.89
C ASP A 77 2.60 5.90 -7.77
N TYR A 78 2.41 6.56 -8.91
CA TYR A 78 3.50 6.87 -9.81
C TYR A 78 3.25 8.17 -10.56
N ASN A 79 4.33 8.80 -10.99
CA ASN A 79 4.32 9.96 -11.87
C ASN A 79 5.10 9.65 -13.15
N LEU A 80 4.65 10.19 -14.29
CA LEU A 80 5.40 10.08 -15.55
C LEU A 80 6.55 11.09 -15.56
N ILE A 81 7.76 10.62 -15.87
CA ILE A 81 8.98 11.43 -15.84
C ILE A 81 9.00 12.47 -16.97
N SER A 82 8.38 12.16 -18.11
CA SER A 82 8.32 13.03 -19.28
C SER A 82 7.35 14.21 -19.12
N GLU A 83 6.45 14.17 -18.14
CA GLU A 83 5.44 15.21 -17.94
C GLU A 83 6.03 16.43 -17.23
N LYS A 84 5.87 17.62 -17.83
CA LYS A 84 6.28 18.90 -17.22
C LYS A 84 5.51 19.21 -15.94
N LEU A 85 4.28 18.72 -15.85
CA LEU A 85 3.39 18.82 -14.69
C LEU A 85 3.00 17.38 -14.30
N PRO A 86 3.85 16.68 -13.51
CA PRO A 86 3.68 15.26 -13.26
C PRO A 86 2.39 14.97 -12.49
N ILE A 87 1.61 14.02 -13.03
CA ILE A 87 0.38 13.57 -12.38
C ILE A 87 0.60 12.30 -11.61
N THR A 88 0.13 12.32 -10.36
CA THR A 88 0.05 11.14 -9.52
C THR A 88 -1.08 10.26 -10.04
N LYS A 89 -0.69 9.16 -10.67
CA LYS A 89 -1.55 8.04 -11.04
C LYS A 89 -1.36 6.92 -10.03
N TYR A 90 -2.29 5.99 -10.01
CA TYR A 90 -2.26 4.82 -9.14
C TYR A 90 -2.27 3.57 -9.99
N ALA A 91 -1.64 2.51 -9.50
CA ALA A 91 -1.66 1.21 -10.14
C ALA A 91 -1.68 0.09 -9.10
N VAL A 92 -2.22 -1.05 -9.52
CA VAL A 92 -2.20 -2.31 -8.79
C VAL A 92 -1.62 -3.40 -9.70
N VAL A 93 -0.80 -4.26 -9.12
CA VAL A 93 -0.26 -5.46 -9.76
C VAL A 93 -0.39 -6.66 -8.82
N LYS A 94 -0.33 -7.88 -9.37
CA LYS A 94 -0.28 -9.10 -8.56
C LYS A 94 1.11 -9.26 -7.95
N THR A 95 1.17 -9.66 -6.69
CA THR A 95 2.45 -9.86 -5.99
C THR A 95 3.27 -10.98 -6.62
N ASP A 96 2.63 -12.04 -7.11
CA ASP A 96 3.27 -13.25 -7.63
C ASP A 96 3.48 -13.28 -9.15
N ASP A 97 2.98 -12.27 -9.85
CA ASP A 97 3.08 -12.10 -11.30
C ASP A 97 3.25 -10.63 -11.67
N LEU A 98 4.51 -10.21 -11.74
CA LEU A 98 4.93 -8.87 -12.13
C LEU A 98 5.28 -8.78 -13.62
N LYS A 99 4.89 -9.78 -14.43
CA LYS A 99 5.30 -9.90 -15.83
C LYS A 99 4.87 -8.68 -16.66
N SER A 100 5.88 -7.96 -17.14
CA SER A 100 5.85 -6.78 -18.03
C SER A 100 4.53 -5.98 -18.05
N ASN A 101 4.43 -5.03 -17.13
CA ASN A 101 3.72 -3.74 -17.25
C ASN A 101 2.20 -3.73 -17.46
N SER A 102 1.46 -4.82 -17.28
CA SER A 102 0.00 -4.73 -17.22
C SER A 102 -0.45 -4.37 -15.79
N PHE A 103 -0.83 -3.11 -15.60
CA PHE A 103 -1.59 -2.73 -14.41
C PHE A 103 -2.96 -3.40 -14.45
N MET A 104 -3.40 -3.90 -13.30
CA MET A 104 -4.70 -4.51 -13.15
C MET A 104 -5.78 -3.45 -13.40
N SER A 105 -6.84 -3.84 -14.10
CA SER A 105 -8.05 -3.02 -14.20
C SER A 105 -8.96 -3.19 -12.98
N ILE A 106 -9.80 -2.20 -12.70
CA ILE A 106 -10.63 -2.21 -11.50
C ILE A 106 -11.60 -3.39 -11.44
N ASN A 107 -12.13 -3.85 -12.58
CA ASN A 107 -12.99 -5.05 -12.63
C ASN A 107 -12.23 -6.36 -12.43
N GLU A 108 -10.94 -6.42 -12.78
CA GLU A 108 -10.10 -7.58 -12.49
C GLU A 108 -9.79 -7.66 -11.00
N PHE A 109 -9.54 -6.51 -10.37
CA PHE A 109 -9.26 -6.43 -8.94
C PHE A 109 -10.48 -6.74 -8.07
N THR A 110 -11.66 -6.19 -8.42
CA THR A 110 -12.89 -6.44 -7.65
C THR A 110 -13.53 -7.79 -7.95
N GLY A 111 -13.21 -8.39 -9.10
CA GLY A 111 -13.91 -9.56 -9.64
C GLY A 111 -15.34 -9.26 -10.12
N ASP A 112 -15.76 -7.99 -10.18
CA ASP A 112 -17.11 -7.58 -10.60
C ASP A 112 -17.07 -6.76 -11.89
N LYS A 113 -17.77 -7.26 -12.93
CA LYS A 113 -17.91 -6.57 -14.22
C LYS A 113 -18.58 -5.20 -14.10
N LYS A 114 -19.44 -4.98 -13.09
CA LYS A 114 -20.12 -3.70 -12.84
C LYS A 114 -19.17 -2.63 -12.30
N SER A 115 -17.99 -3.01 -11.80
CA SER A 115 -17.02 -2.04 -11.25
C SER A 115 -16.57 -1.00 -12.27
N ASN A 116 -16.48 -1.35 -13.56
CA ASN A 116 -16.15 -0.39 -14.61
C ASN A 116 -17.22 0.69 -14.78
N GLU A 117 -18.50 0.32 -14.73
CA GLU A 117 -19.62 1.27 -14.85
C GLU A 117 -19.67 2.22 -13.65
N ILE A 118 -19.50 1.67 -12.45
CA ILE A 118 -19.48 2.46 -11.21
C ILE A 118 -18.27 3.40 -11.21
N PHE A 119 -17.08 2.89 -11.55
CA PHE A 119 -15.86 3.69 -11.65
C PHE A 119 -16.03 4.85 -12.64
N LYS A 120 -16.54 4.56 -13.84
CA LYS A 120 -16.84 5.57 -14.86
C LYS A 120 -17.77 6.66 -14.32
N LYS A 121 -18.83 6.26 -13.60
CA LYS A 121 -19.78 7.19 -12.99
C LYS A 121 -19.11 8.07 -11.92
N VAL A 122 -18.32 7.48 -11.03
CA VAL A 122 -17.58 8.23 -9.99
C VAL A 122 -16.66 9.28 -10.63
N ILE A 123 -15.90 8.89 -11.65
CA ILE A 123 -15.04 9.82 -12.41
C ILE A 123 -15.87 10.96 -13.00
N TYR A 124 -16.96 10.63 -13.70
CA TYR A 124 -17.83 11.62 -14.32
C TYR A 124 -18.42 12.60 -13.29
N ASP A 125 -18.90 12.10 -12.14
CA ASP A 125 -19.48 12.91 -11.07
C ASP A 125 -18.42 13.83 -10.43
N LYS A 126 -17.19 13.34 -10.22
CA LYS A 126 -16.08 14.17 -9.71
C LYS A 126 -15.66 15.25 -10.69
N ILE A 127 -15.61 14.92 -11.97
CA ILE A 127 -15.25 15.86 -13.03
C ILE A 127 -16.35 16.93 -13.20
N SER A 128 -17.62 16.53 -13.28
CA SER A 128 -18.76 17.43 -13.47
C SER A 128 -19.13 18.28 -12.25
N SER A 129 -18.81 17.84 -11.03
CA SER A 129 -19.00 18.67 -9.82
C SER A 129 -17.93 19.75 -9.66
N ASN A 130 -16.72 19.52 -10.16
CA ASN A 130 -15.62 20.49 -10.10
C ASN A 130 -15.64 21.49 -11.27
N LEU A 131 -16.34 21.17 -12.35
CA LEU A 131 -16.36 21.98 -13.56
C LEU A 131 -17.79 22.11 -14.09
N SER A 132 -18.18 23.32 -14.47
CA SER A 132 -19.36 23.56 -15.33
C SER A 132 -19.09 23.01 -16.74
N LEU A 133 -18.98 21.68 -16.87
CA LEU A 133 -18.75 21.02 -18.14
C LEU A 133 -20.04 21.08 -18.95
N SER A 134 -19.95 21.74 -20.11
CA SER A 134 -20.82 21.41 -21.23
C SER A 134 -20.67 19.92 -21.53
N LYS A 135 -21.78 19.25 -21.82
CA LYS A 135 -21.97 17.78 -21.93
C LYS A 135 -20.99 17.00 -22.84
N ASP A 136 -20.05 17.65 -23.51
CA ASP A 136 -19.23 17.10 -24.61
C ASP A 136 -17.71 17.15 -24.36
N GLY A 137 -17.25 17.18 -23.10
CA GLY A 137 -15.84 16.87 -22.82
C GLY A 137 -15.59 15.37 -23.07
N ASN A 138 -14.71 15.01 -24.00
CA ASN A 138 -14.27 13.62 -24.19
C ASN A 138 -13.45 13.17 -22.96
N ILE A 139 -14.13 12.73 -21.90
CA ILE A 139 -13.50 12.16 -20.71
C ILE A 139 -12.92 10.80 -21.12
N SER A 140 -11.59 10.70 -21.09
CA SER A 140 -10.90 9.40 -21.18
C SER A 140 -10.99 8.69 -19.83
N TYR A 141 -11.37 7.42 -19.84
CA TYR A 141 -11.47 6.59 -18.64
C TYR A 141 -10.34 5.57 -18.64
N ASP A 142 -9.41 5.73 -17.70
CA ASP A 142 -8.35 4.76 -17.44
C ASP A 142 -8.78 3.85 -16.29
N TYR A 143 -9.27 2.65 -16.63
CA TYR A 143 -9.73 1.65 -15.66
C TYR A 143 -8.60 1.02 -14.84
N THR A 144 -7.33 1.31 -15.16
CA THR A 144 -6.16 0.86 -14.41
C THR A 144 -5.64 1.92 -13.43
N ASN A 145 -6.12 3.16 -13.54
CA ASN A 145 -5.74 4.26 -12.66
C ASN A 145 -6.49 4.20 -11.32
N PHE A 146 -6.20 3.18 -10.52
CA PHE A 146 -6.64 3.07 -9.14
C PHE A 146 -5.56 2.37 -8.31
N GLY A 147 -5.62 2.56 -6.99
CA GLY A 147 -4.74 1.88 -6.05
C GLY A 147 -5.28 1.96 -4.64
N LEU A 148 -4.65 1.21 -3.74
CA LEU A 148 -4.93 1.23 -2.31
C LEU A 148 -3.97 2.18 -1.60
N VAL A 149 -4.54 3.05 -0.77
CA VAL A 149 -3.81 3.92 0.16
C VAL A 149 -4.25 3.65 1.58
N ARG A 150 -3.37 3.98 2.52
CA ARG A 150 -3.66 3.92 3.94
C ARG A 150 -4.22 5.26 4.43
N ASN A 151 -5.39 5.22 5.08
CA ASN A 151 -6.00 6.38 5.72
C ASN A 151 -6.50 6.00 7.12
N PHE A 152 -5.78 6.43 8.16
CA PHE A 152 -6.11 6.27 9.57
C PHE A 152 -6.90 5.00 9.90
N GLY A 153 -6.22 3.87 9.83
CA GLY A 153 -6.81 2.60 10.20
C GLY A 153 -7.50 1.85 9.06
N LEU A 154 -7.73 2.47 7.90
CA LEU A 154 -8.46 1.87 6.80
C LEU A 154 -7.63 1.88 5.53
N TRP A 155 -7.72 0.79 4.78
CA TRP A 155 -7.29 0.76 3.39
C TRP A 155 -8.41 1.30 2.51
N GLN A 156 -8.10 2.24 1.65
CA GLN A 156 -9.07 2.93 0.80
C GLN A 156 -8.59 2.92 -0.64
N MET A 157 -9.50 2.66 -1.57
CA MET A 157 -9.19 2.84 -2.99
C MET A 157 -9.12 4.32 -3.33
N GLN A 158 -8.13 4.69 -4.15
CA GLN A 158 -7.89 6.05 -4.60
C GLN A 158 -7.60 6.05 -6.10
N SER A 159 -8.03 7.11 -6.77
CA SER A 159 -7.75 7.37 -8.18
C SER A 159 -7.50 8.85 -8.40
N SER A 160 -7.16 9.21 -9.63
CA SER A 160 -6.95 10.59 -10.06
C SER A 160 -7.61 10.86 -11.41
N TYR A 161 -7.91 12.12 -11.67
CA TYR A 161 -8.28 12.59 -13.00
C TYR A 161 -7.43 13.80 -13.36
N GLN A 162 -7.30 14.02 -14.66
CA GLN A 162 -6.64 15.16 -15.26
C GLN A 162 -7.57 15.76 -16.32
N LEU A 163 -7.68 17.08 -16.33
CA LEU A 163 -8.43 17.84 -17.33
C LEU A 163 -7.65 19.07 -17.76
N GLU A 164 -7.62 19.29 -19.07
CA GLU A 164 -7.14 20.53 -19.66
C GLU A 164 -8.31 21.49 -19.88
N LYS A 165 -8.19 22.73 -19.38
CA LYS A 165 -9.17 23.79 -19.58
C LYS A 165 -8.47 25.13 -19.74
N ASN A 166 -8.69 25.81 -20.87
CA ASN A 166 -8.23 27.19 -21.11
C ASN A 166 -6.76 27.42 -20.72
N ASP A 167 -5.84 26.62 -21.24
CA ASP A 167 -4.40 26.64 -20.92
C ASP A 167 -4.03 26.35 -19.45
N SER A 168 -4.99 25.87 -18.65
CA SER A 168 -4.76 25.41 -17.28
C SER A 168 -5.03 23.91 -17.16
N LEU A 169 -4.16 23.23 -16.40
CA LEU A 169 -4.28 21.82 -16.09
C LEU A 169 -4.87 21.65 -14.69
N GLU A 170 -6.04 21.04 -14.59
CA GLU A 170 -6.61 20.61 -13.32
C GLU A 170 -6.33 19.12 -13.09
N GLN A 171 -5.72 18.82 -11.95
CA GLN A 171 -5.49 17.46 -11.50
C GLN A 171 -6.00 17.31 -10.07
N LYS A 172 -6.76 16.26 -9.81
CA LYS A 172 -7.19 15.91 -8.45
C LYS A 172 -7.15 14.41 -8.22
N THR A 173 -6.84 14.04 -6.99
CA THR A 173 -7.02 12.67 -6.48
C THR A 173 -8.29 12.58 -5.65
N PHE A 174 -8.96 11.44 -5.66
CA PHE A 174 -10.20 11.24 -4.90
C PHE A 174 -10.38 9.78 -4.46
N PRO A 175 -11.08 9.54 -3.34
CA PRO A 175 -11.46 8.21 -2.89
C PRO A 175 -12.45 7.55 -3.84
N ILE A 176 -12.36 6.23 -3.98
CA ILE A 176 -13.37 5.39 -4.65
C ILE A 176 -14.05 4.53 -3.59
N GLU A 177 -15.38 4.65 -3.51
CA GLU A 177 -16.22 3.78 -2.69
C GLU A 177 -16.76 2.64 -3.56
N LEU A 178 -15.96 1.58 -3.69
CA LEU A 178 -16.38 0.33 -4.32
C LEU A 178 -16.26 -0.80 -3.31
N ALA A 179 -17.23 -1.72 -3.32
CA ALA A 179 -17.10 -2.96 -2.58
C ALA A 179 -16.10 -3.86 -3.33
N PHE A 180 -15.16 -4.42 -2.58
CA PHE A 180 -14.24 -5.47 -3.02
C PHE A 180 -14.20 -6.54 -1.94
N ASP A 181 -13.62 -7.70 -2.24
CA ASP A 181 -13.62 -8.82 -1.31
C ASP A 181 -13.04 -8.37 0.04
N LYS A 182 -13.87 -8.45 1.09
CA LYS A 182 -13.50 -8.05 2.45
C LYS A 182 -12.33 -8.88 2.97
N ASN A 183 -12.12 -10.08 2.42
CA ASN A 183 -10.98 -10.92 2.77
C ASN A 183 -9.65 -10.25 2.46
N LEU A 184 -9.59 -9.40 1.44
CA LEU A 184 -8.40 -8.63 1.05
C LEU A 184 -8.01 -7.60 2.12
N LEU A 185 -8.96 -7.17 2.95
CA LEU A 185 -8.77 -6.19 4.01
C LEU A 185 -9.16 -6.72 5.40
N ASN A 186 -9.04 -8.03 5.64
CA ASN A 186 -9.45 -8.71 6.89
C ASN A 186 -8.87 -8.12 8.18
N GLN A 187 -7.97 -7.13 8.08
CA GLN A 187 -7.43 -6.31 9.16
C GLN A 187 -8.37 -5.18 9.64
N ASN A 188 -9.58 -5.08 9.09
CA ASN A 188 -10.58 -4.08 9.47
C ASN A 188 -11.56 -4.54 10.57
N ASN A 189 -11.40 -5.73 11.15
CA ASN A 189 -12.11 -6.09 12.39
C ASN A 189 -11.50 -5.32 13.55
N LYS A 190 -12.09 -4.16 13.86
CA LYS A 190 -11.60 -3.25 14.87
C LYS A 190 -12.66 -3.07 15.93
N ASP A 191 -12.39 -3.58 17.12
CA ASP A 191 -13.16 -3.22 18.31
C ASP A 191 -12.79 -1.78 18.75
N ILE A 192 -11.61 -1.32 18.35
CA ILE A 192 -11.08 0.02 18.64
C ILE A 192 -11.42 1.05 17.55
N THR A 193 -12.07 2.15 17.95
CA THR A 193 -12.48 3.24 17.08
C THR A 193 -11.41 4.31 16.91
N VAL A 194 -11.52 5.09 15.83
CA VAL A 194 -10.67 6.27 15.56
C VAL A 194 -10.70 7.26 16.71
N ASP A 195 -11.87 7.49 17.31
CA ASP A 195 -12.02 8.44 18.40
C ASP A 195 -11.31 7.97 19.67
N GLN A 196 -11.37 6.67 19.98
CA GLN A 196 -10.62 6.09 21.08
C GLN A 196 -9.11 6.32 20.90
N ILE A 197 -8.59 6.15 19.68
CA ILE A 197 -7.18 6.42 19.37
C ILE A 197 -6.85 7.91 19.53
N LYS A 198 -7.66 8.80 18.94
CA LYS A 198 -7.39 10.24 19.00
C LYS A 198 -7.46 10.80 20.43
N ASN A 199 -8.30 10.21 21.29
CA ASN A 199 -8.40 10.59 22.70
C ASN A 199 -7.13 10.24 23.49
N ILE A 200 -6.46 9.12 23.18
CA ILE A 200 -5.20 8.75 23.84
C ILE A 200 -3.98 9.40 23.18
N ASN A 201 -4.05 9.68 21.87
CA ASN A 201 -2.97 10.27 21.10
C ASN A 201 -3.54 11.14 19.97
N GLY A 202 -3.65 12.45 20.23
CA GLY A 202 -4.14 13.41 19.24
C GLY A 202 -3.22 13.60 18.02
N GLN A 203 -1.98 13.12 18.08
CA GLN A 203 -1.02 13.15 16.97
C GLN A 203 -0.96 11.83 16.18
N ALA A 204 -1.83 10.87 16.50
CA ALA A 204 -1.92 9.61 15.76
C ALA A 204 -2.10 9.88 14.26
N ARG A 205 -1.38 9.11 13.44
CA ARG A 205 -1.46 9.09 11.98
C ARG A 205 -2.16 7.84 11.48
N ASP A 206 -1.96 6.73 12.16
CA ASP A 206 -2.55 5.43 11.83
C ASP A 206 -2.58 4.52 13.06
N TYR A 207 -3.34 3.42 12.97
CA TYR A 207 -3.40 2.39 14.00
C TYR A 207 -3.83 1.02 13.47
N PHE A 208 -3.41 -0.02 14.19
CA PHE A 208 -3.84 -1.40 13.98
C PHE A 208 -3.97 -2.15 15.30
N GLU A 209 -4.99 -2.98 15.39
CA GLU A 209 -5.22 -3.86 16.54
C GLU A 209 -4.47 -5.17 16.32
N LEU A 210 -3.77 -5.64 17.35
CA LEU A 210 -3.05 -6.91 17.27
C LEU A 210 -4.05 -8.07 17.36
N ALA A 211 -3.76 -9.18 16.67
CA ALA A 211 -4.64 -10.34 16.54
C ALA A 211 -4.99 -11.01 17.87
N ASN A 212 -4.21 -10.76 18.93
CA ASN A 212 -4.51 -11.24 20.27
C ASN A 212 -5.54 -10.37 21.02
N GLY A 213 -5.97 -9.23 20.47
CA GLY A 213 -6.89 -8.27 21.09
C GLY A 213 -6.36 -7.58 22.36
N GLN A 214 -5.08 -7.78 22.69
CA GLN A 214 -4.47 -7.25 23.92
C GLN A 214 -3.74 -5.94 23.71
N TYR A 215 -3.46 -5.58 22.46
CA TYR A 215 -2.70 -4.39 22.14
C TYR A 215 -3.23 -3.70 20.90
N VAL A 216 -3.10 -2.38 20.90
CA VAL A 216 -3.22 -1.56 19.71
C VAL A 216 -1.89 -0.85 19.48
N ALA A 217 -1.40 -0.92 18.25
CA ALA A 217 -0.27 -0.12 17.83
C ALA A 217 -0.79 1.15 17.17
N VAL A 218 -0.21 2.29 17.56
CA VAL A 218 -0.57 3.61 17.05
C VAL A 218 0.68 4.25 16.49
N GLN A 219 0.64 4.61 15.22
CA GLN A 219 1.71 5.36 14.58
C GLN A 219 1.56 6.85 14.90
N SER A 220 2.57 7.43 15.55
CA SER A 220 2.78 8.88 15.65
C SER A 220 3.70 9.37 14.52
N PRO A 221 4.04 10.66 14.43
CA PRO A 221 5.00 11.14 13.43
C PRO A 221 6.39 10.49 13.50
N ASP A 222 6.80 10.05 14.68
CA ASP A 222 8.18 9.67 15.03
C ASP A 222 8.29 8.31 15.72
N GLU A 223 7.19 7.69 16.13
CA GLU A 223 7.18 6.39 16.80
C GLU A 223 5.97 5.53 16.42
N ILE A 224 6.07 4.22 16.65
CA ILE A 224 4.93 3.31 16.77
C ILE A 224 4.79 2.95 18.23
N LEU A 225 3.68 3.36 18.84
CA LEU A 225 3.38 3.21 20.27
C LEU A 225 2.44 2.02 20.48
N PHE A 226 2.77 1.12 21.39
CA PHE A 226 1.94 -0.04 21.69
C PHE A 226 1.22 0.16 23.02
N TYR A 227 -0.10 0.32 22.95
CA TYR A 227 -0.98 0.47 24.11
C TYR A 227 -1.67 -0.85 24.42
N SER A 228 -1.84 -1.17 25.70
CA SER A 228 -2.58 -2.36 26.10
C SER A 228 -4.09 -2.10 26.11
N ILE A 229 -4.87 -3.10 25.68
CA ILE A 229 -6.33 -3.10 25.73
C ILE A 229 -6.77 -3.99 26.90
N LYS A 230 -7.70 -3.49 27.71
CA LYS A 230 -8.36 -4.25 28.79
C LYS A 230 -9.85 -3.93 28.79
N ASN A 231 -10.69 -4.96 28.65
CA ASN A 231 -12.15 -4.83 28.62
C ASN A 231 -12.64 -3.78 27.58
N GLY A 232 -12.01 -3.74 26.39
CA GLY A 232 -12.34 -2.79 25.33
C GLY A 232 -11.85 -1.36 25.56
N LEU A 233 -11.10 -1.10 26.64
CA LEU A 233 -10.51 0.21 26.95
C LEU A 233 -9.01 0.18 26.74
N ILE A 234 -8.48 1.26 26.16
CA ILE A 234 -7.05 1.42 25.94
C ILE A 234 -6.43 2.09 27.17
N ASP A 235 -5.40 1.46 27.75
CA ASP A 235 -4.56 2.11 28.76
C ASP A 235 -3.81 3.27 28.10
N PRO A 236 -3.93 4.51 28.58
CA PRO A 236 -3.31 5.68 27.95
C PRO A 236 -1.77 5.67 28.04
N ASN A 237 -1.17 4.75 28.81
CA ASN A 237 0.28 4.64 28.93
C ASN A 237 0.81 3.54 27.99
N PRO A 238 1.62 3.90 26.97
CA PRO A 238 2.20 2.92 26.06
C PRO A 238 3.14 1.98 26.81
N LYS A 239 3.09 0.68 26.48
CA LYS A 239 3.93 -0.36 27.11
C LYS A 239 5.32 -0.44 26.49
N PHE A 240 5.43 -0.10 25.21
CA PHE A 240 6.70 0.05 24.51
C PHE A 240 6.50 0.88 23.23
N SER A 241 7.60 1.35 22.65
CA SER A 241 7.60 2.11 21.41
C SER A 241 8.69 1.63 20.45
N ILE A 242 8.45 1.82 19.15
CA ILE A 242 9.42 1.63 18.07
C ILE A 242 9.69 3.00 17.47
N LYS A 243 10.93 3.48 17.55
CA LYS A 243 11.33 4.74 16.91
C LYS A 243 11.34 4.60 15.39
N LEU A 244 10.75 5.60 14.74
CA LEU A 244 10.74 5.79 13.29
C LEU A 244 11.80 6.81 12.90
N ALA A 245 12.44 6.58 11.77
CA ALA A 245 13.35 7.56 11.15
C ALA A 245 12.61 8.20 9.98
N ASN A 246 12.60 9.54 9.93
CA ASN A 246 11.91 10.33 8.89
C ASN A 246 10.38 10.12 8.87
N SER A 247 9.70 10.78 7.92
CA SER A 247 8.27 10.57 7.68
C SER A 247 8.02 9.19 7.07
N THR A 248 7.72 8.19 7.90
CA THR A 248 7.37 6.84 7.45
C THR A 248 5.85 6.67 7.30
N GLN A 249 5.45 5.78 6.41
CA GLN A 249 4.06 5.37 6.21
C GLN A 249 3.96 3.84 6.33
N ILE A 250 2.90 3.36 6.97
CA ILE A 250 2.58 1.93 7.00
C ILE A 250 2.01 1.56 5.63
N ILE A 251 2.66 0.61 4.96
CA ILE A 251 2.24 0.06 3.66
C ILE A 251 1.77 -1.40 3.77
N MET A 252 2.05 -2.04 4.90
CA MET A 252 1.73 -3.44 5.17
C MET A 252 1.73 -3.65 6.67
N PHE A 253 0.87 -4.53 7.13
CA PHE A 253 0.87 -5.01 8.51
C PHE A 253 0.53 -6.49 8.46
N GLU A 254 1.34 -7.35 9.08
CA GLU A 254 1.13 -8.80 9.04
C GLU A 254 1.45 -9.37 10.42
N GLN A 255 0.75 -10.45 10.80
CA GLN A 255 0.82 -10.99 12.16
C GLN A 255 0.97 -12.50 12.16
N GLY A 256 1.86 -12.99 13.02
CA GLY A 256 2.03 -14.42 13.31
C GLY A 256 1.86 -14.70 14.79
N LEU A 257 1.28 -15.85 15.13
CA LEU A 257 1.08 -16.30 16.52
C LEU A 257 1.70 -17.69 16.72
N GLY A 258 2.11 -17.99 17.96
CA GLY A 258 2.62 -19.30 18.36
C GLY A 258 3.84 -19.75 17.53
N SER A 259 3.84 -21.02 17.11
CA SER A 259 4.94 -21.62 16.34
C SER A 259 5.19 -20.96 14.98
N TYR A 260 4.18 -20.31 14.40
CA TYR A 260 4.37 -19.56 13.16
C TYR A 260 5.22 -18.30 13.37
N ALA A 261 5.04 -17.62 14.52
CA ALA A 261 5.87 -16.47 14.88
C ALA A 261 7.34 -16.88 15.05
N GLU A 262 7.61 -18.04 15.67
CA GLU A 262 8.97 -18.58 15.82
C GLU A 262 9.61 -18.93 14.45
N LYS A 263 8.85 -19.56 13.54
CA LYS A 263 9.29 -19.83 12.17
C LYS A 263 9.62 -18.53 11.43
N TRP A 264 8.79 -17.51 11.60
CA TRP A 264 8.98 -16.22 10.96
C TRP A 264 10.24 -15.53 11.49
N GLU A 265 10.40 -15.41 12.80
CA GLU A 265 11.59 -14.80 13.42
C GLU A 265 12.87 -15.51 12.95
N LYS A 266 12.88 -16.85 12.96
CA LYS A 266 14.03 -17.62 12.48
C LYS A 266 14.32 -17.33 11.01
N THR A 267 13.31 -17.40 10.15
CA THR A 267 13.50 -17.18 8.71
C THR A 267 13.93 -15.74 8.41
N PHE A 268 13.40 -14.77 9.15
CA PHE A 268 13.79 -13.37 9.04
C PHE A 268 15.28 -13.20 9.37
N ASN A 269 15.74 -13.74 10.49
CA ASN A 269 17.14 -13.67 10.91
C ASN A 269 18.10 -14.39 9.96
N ASP A 270 17.69 -15.56 9.43
CA ASP A 270 18.52 -16.35 8.52
C ASP A 270 18.70 -15.69 7.13
N ASN A 271 17.79 -14.78 6.74
CA ASN A 271 17.73 -14.25 5.37
C ASN A 271 17.92 -12.73 5.26
N ASN A 272 17.92 -11.98 6.36
CA ASN A 272 18.05 -10.52 6.33
C ASN A 272 19.29 -10.05 7.09
N ILE A 273 19.86 -8.92 6.63
CA ILE A 273 20.83 -8.17 7.41
C ILE A 273 20.03 -7.32 8.41
N ILE A 274 20.27 -7.53 9.70
CA ILE A 274 19.60 -6.80 10.77
C ILE A 274 20.22 -5.41 10.90
N ILE A 275 19.37 -4.39 10.86
CA ILE A 275 19.74 -2.99 11.04
C ILE A 275 19.36 -2.57 12.46
N HIS A 276 20.31 -1.97 13.18
CA HIS A 276 20.12 -1.48 14.55
C HIS A 276 19.94 0.04 14.58
#